data_AF-A0A7S9L1Z5-F1
#
_entry.id   AF-A0A7S9L1Z5-F1
#
_cell.length_a   1.000
_cell.length_b   1.000
_cell.length_c   1.000
_cell.angle_alpha   90.00
_cell.angle_beta   90.00
_cell.angle_gamma   90.00
#
_symmetry.space_group_name_H-M   'P 1'
#
loop_
_entity.id
_entity.type
_entity.pdbx_description
1 polymer ?
#
loop_
_entity_poly.entity_id
_entity_poly.type
_entity_poly.pdbx_seq_one_letter_code
_entity_poly.pdbx_strand_id
1 'polypeptide(L)' 'MGYIKEPAGIDFVINGKPLTDTQKQTISEFIKAEKKRLAKVKTLNLNDKNIQVNTANG' A
#
# COMPACT_ATOMS: atom_id res chain seq x y z
N MET A 1 -1.30 -25.90 32.63
CA MET A 1 -0.83 -25.39 31.33
C MET A 1 0.68 -25.27 31.40
N GLY A 2 1.42 -26.23 30.84
CA GLY A 2 2.88 -26.27 30.92
C GLY A 2 3.51 -25.32 29.90
N TYR A 3 4.34 -24.40 30.38
CA TYR A 3 5.15 -23.55 29.51
C TYR A 3 6.29 -24.39 28.95
N ILE A 4 6.18 -24.82 27.70
CA ILE A 4 7.29 -25.43 26.96
C ILE A 4 8.25 -24.29 26.61
N LYS A 5 9.44 -24.29 27.19
CA LYS A 5 10.51 -23.35 26.79
C LYS A 5 10.92 -23.68 25.35
N GLU A 6 10.93 -22.66 24.50
CA GLU A 6 11.47 -22.78 23.15
C GLU A 6 12.94 -23.26 23.23
N PRO A 7 13.34 -24.28 22.46
CA PRO A 7 14.70 -24.78 22.52
C PRO A 7 15.68 -23.75 21.95
N ALA A 8 16.81 -23.55 22.64
CA ALA A 8 17.83 -22.62 22.21
C ALA A 8 18.42 -23.06 20.86
N GLY A 9 18.38 -22.18 19.86
CA GLY A 9 18.93 -22.43 18.53
C GLY A 9 17.96 -23.01 17.51
N ILE A 10 16.64 -22.96 17.75
CA ILE A 10 15.63 -23.32 16.74
C ILE A 10 15.05 -22.06 16.11
N ASP A 11 15.40 -21.81 14.85
CA ASP A 11 14.71 -20.83 14.01
C ASP A 11 13.57 -21.52 13.26
N PHE A 12 12.32 -21.15 13.56
CA PHE A 12 11.18 -21.60 12.78
C PHE A 12 11.16 -20.90 11.42
N VAL A 13 11.63 -21.57 10.37
CA VAL A 13 11.50 -21.06 9.00
C VAL A 13 10.06 -21.23 8.56
N ILE A 14 9.31 -20.13 8.57
CA ILE A 14 7.93 -20.09 8.07
C ILE A 14 7.97 -20.17 6.55
N ASN A 15 7.84 -21.38 6.01
CA ASN A 15 7.69 -21.63 4.58
C ASN A 15 6.27 -21.29 4.13
N GLY A 16 5.97 -19.98 4.06
CA GLY A 16 4.74 -19.49 3.45
C GLY A 16 4.69 -19.86 1.97
N LYS A 17 3.52 -20.25 1.47
CA LYS A 17 3.33 -20.50 0.03
C LYS A 17 3.69 -19.21 -0.74
N PRO A 18 4.70 -19.22 -1.62
CA PRO A 18 5.04 -18.05 -2.41
C PRO A 18 3.88 -17.72 -3.35
N LEU A 19 3.70 -16.43 -3.63
CA LEU A 19 2.68 -15.98 -4.57
C LEU A 19 2.93 -16.59 -5.95
N THR A 20 1.88 -17.10 -6.58
CA THR A 20 1.95 -17.53 -7.98
C THR A 20 2.13 -16.31 -8.90
N ASP A 21 2.64 -16.52 -10.11
CA ASP A 21 2.90 -15.39 -11.02
C ASP A 21 1.61 -14.65 -11.42
N THR A 22 0.49 -15.37 -11.49
CA THR A 22 -0.85 -14.78 -11.66
C THR A 22 -1.22 -13.88 -10.48
N GLN A 23 -1.01 -14.32 -9.24
CA GLN A 23 -1.30 -13.52 -8.05
C GLN A 23 -0.42 -12.27 -7.97
N LYS A 24 0.87 -12.40 -8.31
CA LYS A 24 1.78 -11.25 -8.39
C LYS A 24 1.29 -10.22 -9.40
N GLN A 25 0.85 -10.68 -10.57
CA GLN A 25 0.36 -9.80 -11.63
C GLN A 25 -0.93 -9.07 -11.20
N THR A 26 -1.91 -9.78 -10.63
CA THR A 26 -3.15 -9.18 -10.14
C THR A 26 -2.88 -8.11 -9.07
N ILE A 27 -1.99 -8.38 -8.11
CA ILE A 27 -1.62 -7.42 -7.08
C ILE A 27 -0.92 -6.20 -7.69
N SER A 28 -0.01 -6.41 -8.64
CA SER A 28 0.72 -5.34 -9.33
C SER A 28 -0.23 -4.40 -10.08
N GLU A 29 -1.18 -4.96 -10.83
CA GLU A 29 -2.20 -4.21 -11.57
C GLU A 29 -3.11 -3.40 -10.64
N PHE A 30 -3.56 -4.01 -9.54
CA PHE A 30 -4.36 -3.35 -8.53
C PHE A 30 -3.62 -2.15 -7.93
N ILE A 31 -2.37 -2.32 -7.51
CA ILE A 31 -1.54 -1.24 -6.94
C ILE A 31 -1.35 -0.12 -7.96
N LYS A 32 -1.09 -0.46 -9.23
CA LYS A 32 -0.89 0.53 -10.30
C LYS A 32 -2.15 1.36 -10.54
N ALA A 33 -3.32 0.70 -10.60
CA ALA A 33 -4.60 1.37 -10.76
C ALA A 33 -4.90 2.30 -9.58
N GLU A 34 -4.67 1.84 -8.35
CA GLU A 34 -4.95 2.62 -7.15
C GLU A 34 -4.00 3.82 -7.02
N LYS A 35 -2.71 3.65 -7.31
CA LYS A 35 -1.76 4.77 -7.37
C LYS A 35 -2.17 5.83 -8.39
N LYS A 36 -2.65 5.41 -9.57
CA LYS A 36 -3.15 6.34 -10.60
C LYS A 36 -4.39 7.10 -10.12
N ARG A 37 -5.32 6.42 -9.44
CA ARG A 37 -6.51 7.03 -8.85
C ARG A 37 -6.13 8.07 -7.80
N LEU A 38 -5.25 7.73 -6.87
CA LEU A 38 -4.76 8.63 -5.82
C LEU A 38 -4.04 9.85 -6.39
N ALA A 39 -3.22 9.66 -7.43
CA ALA A 39 -2.56 10.77 -8.11
C ALA A 39 -3.57 11.75 -8.72
N LYS A 40 -4.63 11.24 -9.38
CA LYS A 40 -5.70 12.07 -9.94
C LYS A 40 -6.44 12.86 -8.85
N VAL A 41 -6.77 12.23 -7.73
CA VAL A 41 -7.43 12.91 -6.60
C VAL A 41 -6.52 13.99 -6.00
N LYS A 42 -5.22 13.71 -5.85
CA LYS A 42 -4.25 14.71 -5.36
C LYS A 42 -4.16 15.92 -6.29
N THR A 43 -4.17 15.71 -7.61
CA THR A 43 -4.14 16.82 -8.58
C THR A 43 -5.41 17.67 -8.56
N LEU A 44 -6.59 17.05 -8.36
CA LEU A 44 -7.86 17.79 -8.27
C LEU A 44 -7.87 18.71 -7.03
N ASN A 45 -7.47 18.18 -5.87
CA ASN A 45 -7.43 18.95 -4.62
C ASN A 45 -6.44 20.12 -4.63
N LEU A 46 -5.40 20.09 -5.47
CA LEU A 46 -4.45 21.19 -5.60
C LEU A 46 -4.99 22.33 -6.48
N ASN A 47 -5.77 21.99 -7.51
CA ASN A 47 -6.39 22.97 -8.40
C ASN A 47 -7.49 23.76 -7.67
N ASP A 48 -8.28 23.10 -6.82
CA ASP A 48 -9.34 23.75 -6.04
C ASP A 48 -8.79 24.73 -4.99
N LYS A 49 -7.59 24.47 -4.44
CA LYS A 49 -6.93 25.40 -3.53
C LYS A 49 -6.37 26.61 -4.26
N ASN A 50 -5.81 26.42 -5.46
CA ASN A 50 -5.24 27.52 -6.23
C ASN A 50 -6.33 28.48 -6.73
N ILE A 51 -7.53 27.99 -7.08
CA ILE A 51 -8.66 28.86 -7.45
C ILE A 51 -9.15 29.72 -6.28
N GLN A 52 -9.25 29.18 -5.06
CA GLN A 52 -9.71 29.95 -3.89
C GLN A 52 -8.75 31.07 -3.47
N VAL A 53 -7.43 30.87 -3.63
CA VAL A 53 -6.42 31.86 -3.21
C VAL A 53 -6.37 33.06 -4.17
N ASN A 54 -6.67 32.84 -5.45
CA ASN A 54 -6.67 33.89 -6.48
C ASN A 54 -7.95 34.76 -6.47
N THR A 55 -9.07 34.25 -5.94
CA THR A 55 -10.32 35.03 -5.78
C THR A 55 -10.33 35.93 -4.54
N ALA A 56 -9.43 35.69 -3.58
CA ALA A 56 -9.36 36.46 -2.33
C ALA A 56 -8.42 37.69 -2.39
N ASN A 57 -7.75 37.93 -3.54
CA ASN A 57 -6.76 39.01 -3.71
C ASN A 57 -7.08 39.94 -4.90
N GLY A 58 -8.35 40.05 -5.30
CA GLY A 58 -8.83 40.96 -6.34
C GLY A 58 -9.90 41.90 -5.82
#